data_AF-A0A0X1KRM6-F1
#
_entry.id   AF-A0A0X1KRM6-F1
#
_cell.length_a   1.000
_cell.length_b   1.000
_cell.length_c   1.000
_cell.angle_alpha   90.00
_cell.angle_beta   90.00
_cell.angle_gamma   90.00
#
_symmetry.space_group_name_H-M   'P 1'
#
loop_
_entity.id
_entity.type
_entity.pdbx_description
1 polymer ?
#
loop_
_entity_poly.entity_id
_entity_poly.type
_entity_poly.pdbx_seq_one_letter_code
_entity_poly.pdbx_strand_id
1 'polypeptide(L)'
;MPTDDEELVQQLIQIESELDRALEREDFERMNMLLEQRELLLKTLSKIPEELANNIIEADRVRLEKMKNFMENIKNQALQTRTSQAALKSYSNLQEGTKLDERK
;
A
#
# COMPACT_ATOMS: atom_id res chain seq x y z
N MET A 1 -3.46 -25.72 -29.50
CA MET A 1 -3.67 -24.28 -29.31
C MET A 1 -4.30 -24.14 -27.95
N PRO A 2 -3.69 -23.41 -27.00
CA PRO A 2 -4.41 -23.03 -25.79
C PRO A 2 -5.67 -22.24 -26.21
N THR A 3 -6.77 -22.42 -25.52
CA THR A 3 -7.97 -21.60 -25.74
C THR A 3 -7.70 -20.18 -25.25
N ASP A 4 -8.40 -19.19 -25.81
CA ASP A 4 -8.26 -17.78 -25.41
C ASP A 4 -8.38 -17.61 -23.88
N ASP A 5 -9.25 -18.40 -23.22
CA ASP A 5 -9.39 -18.41 -21.76
C ASP A 5 -8.16 -18.96 -21.02
N GLU A 6 -7.41 -19.93 -21.56
CA GLU A 6 -6.19 -20.44 -20.92
C GLU A 6 -5.10 -19.36 -20.88
N GLU A 7 -4.97 -18.57 -21.96
CA GLU A 7 -4.03 -17.46 -22.01
C GLU A 7 -4.43 -16.33 -21.05
N LEU A 8 -5.72 -16.00 -20.97
CA LEU A 8 -6.25 -15.01 -20.03
C LEU A 8 -6.07 -15.44 -18.56
N VAL A 9 -6.23 -16.73 -18.25
CA VAL A 9 -5.96 -17.28 -16.92
C VAL A 9 -4.47 -17.17 -16.56
N GLN A 10 -3.56 -17.46 -17.50
CA GLN A 10 -2.13 -17.29 -17.24
C GLN A 10 -1.76 -15.82 -16.98
N GLN A 11 -2.35 -14.89 -17.73
CA GLN A 11 -2.17 -13.46 -17.49
C GLN A 11 -2.71 -13.05 -16.10
N LEU A 12 -3.87 -13.57 -15.70
CA LEU A 12 -4.43 -13.33 -14.38
C LEU A 12 -3.49 -13.81 -13.26
N ILE A 13 -2.93 -15.01 -13.38
CA ILE A 13 -1.96 -15.55 -12.42
C ILE A 13 -0.70 -14.66 -12.33
N GLN A 14 -0.22 -14.14 -13.46
CA GLN A 14 0.91 -13.22 -13.47
C GLN A 14 0.59 -11.92 -12.73
N ILE A 15 -0.57 -11.32 -12.99
CA ILE A 15 -1.03 -10.12 -12.28
C ILE A 15 -1.10 -10.36 -10.78
N GLU A 16 -1.63 -11.51 -10.34
CA GLU A 16 -1.70 -11.84 -8.91
C GLU A 16 -0.30 -11.91 -8.27
N SER A 17 0.69 -12.50 -8.95
CA SER A 17 2.07 -12.50 -8.45
C SER A 17 2.70 -11.10 -8.44
N GLU A 18 2.39 -10.27 -9.43
CA GLU A 18 2.89 -8.90 -9.48
C GLU A 18 2.25 -8.00 -8.41
N LEU A 19 0.97 -8.22 -8.07
CA LEU A 19 0.30 -7.51 -6.99
C LEU A 19 1.00 -7.75 -5.65
N ASP A 20 1.41 -8.99 -5.38
CA ASP A 20 2.15 -9.33 -4.16
C ASP A 20 3.51 -8.63 -4.12
N ARG A 21 4.24 -8.64 -5.23
CA ARG A 21 5.55 -7.95 -5.33
C ARG A 21 5.43 -6.43 -5.21
N ALA A 22 4.40 -5.85 -5.81
CA ALA A 22 4.17 -4.42 -5.74
C ALA A 22 3.84 -4.00 -4.30
N LEU A 23 3.02 -4.78 -3.59
CA LEU A 23 2.74 -4.55 -2.18
C LEU A 23 3.99 -4.66 -1.29
N GLU A 24 4.82 -5.69 -1.50
CA GLU A 24 6.09 -5.87 -0.75
C GLU A 24 7.07 -4.72 -0.97
N ARG A 25 7.01 -4.06 -2.12
CA ARG A 25 7.85 -2.92 -2.48
C ARG A 25 7.20 -1.58 -2.17
N GLU A 26 6.01 -1.57 -1.59
CA GLU A 26 5.20 -0.36 -1.35
C GLU A 26 4.95 0.46 -2.63
N ASP A 27 4.93 -0.21 -3.80
CA ASP A 27 4.68 0.41 -5.12
C ASP A 27 3.17 0.46 -5.39
N PHE A 28 2.49 1.36 -4.67
CA PHE A 28 1.03 1.49 -4.71
C PHE A 28 0.50 2.00 -6.06
N GLU A 29 1.31 2.75 -6.81
CA GLU A 29 0.93 3.20 -8.15
C GLU A 29 0.87 1.99 -9.10
N ARG A 30 1.89 1.13 -9.08
CA ARG A 30 1.87 -0.13 -9.84
C ARG A 30 0.73 -1.04 -9.41
N MET A 31 0.45 -1.15 -8.11
CA MET A 31 -0.69 -1.94 -7.63
C MET A 31 -2.02 -1.48 -8.24
N ASN A 32 -2.28 -0.16 -8.28
CA ASN A 32 -3.52 0.36 -8.87
C ASN A 32 -3.65 -0.03 -10.35
N MET A 33 -2.57 0.12 -11.13
CA MET A 33 -2.56 -0.29 -12.54
C MET A 33 -2.85 -1.79 -12.72
N LEU A 34 -2.26 -2.64 -11.86
CA LEU A 34 -2.47 -4.09 -11.89
C LEU A 34 -3.91 -4.47 -11.52
N LEU A 35 -4.52 -3.79 -10.55
CA LEU A 35 -5.92 -4.00 -10.17
C LEU A 35 -6.89 -3.63 -11.31
N GLU A 36 -6.61 -2.55 -12.04
CA GLU A 36 -7.39 -2.18 -13.22
C GLU A 36 -7.26 -3.21 -14.35
N GLN A 37 -6.03 -3.67 -14.62
CA GLN A 37 -5.78 -4.74 -15.59
C GLN A 37 -6.49 -6.04 -15.19
N ARG A 38 -6.45 -6.39 -13.91
CA ARG A 38 -7.18 -7.53 -13.35
C ARG A 38 -8.67 -7.41 -13.62
N GLU A 39 -9.28 -6.26 -13.30
CA GLU A 39 -10.71 -6.03 -13.52
C GLU A 39 -11.09 -6.22 -14.99
N LEU A 40 -10.27 -5.72 -15.92
CA LEU A 40 -10.48 -5.92 -17.36
C LEU A 40 -10.42 -7.40 -17.74
N LEU A 41 -9.40 -8.14 -17.29
CA LEU A 41 -9.28 -9.58 -17.57
C LEU A 41 -10.48 -10.37 -17.02
N LEU A 42 -10.88 -10.09 -15.78
CA LEU A 42 -12.02 -10.74 -15.14
C LEU A 42 -13.33 -10.51 -15.91
N LYS A 43 -13.50 -9.34 -16.54
CA LYS A 43 -14.66 -9.04 -17.40
C LYS A 43 -14.63 -9.76 -18.74
N THR A 44 -13.44 -10.10 -19.25
CA THR A 44 -13.27 -10.81 -20.52
C THR A 44 -13.34 -12.33 -20.39
N LEU A 45 -13.00 -12.87 -19.23
CA LEU A 45 -12.99 -14.31 -18.98
C LEU A 45 -14.42 -14.87 -19.01
N SER A 46 -14.64 -15.89 -19.83
CA SER A 46 -15.94 -16.56 -19.90
C SER A 46 -16.23 -17.38 -18.64
N LYS A 47 -15.16 -17.94 -18.04
CA LYS A 47 -15.21 -18.73 -16.82
C LYS A 47 -13.87 -18.66 -16.10
N ILE A 48 -13.94 -18.50 -14.79
CA ILE A 48 -12.77 -18.62 -13.90
C ILE A 48 -12.82 -19.97 -13.18
N PRO A 49 -11.71 -20.71 -13.12
CA PRO A 49 -11.60 -21.88 -12.25
C PRO A 49 -11.91 -21.49 -10.79
N GLU A 50 -12.81 -22.22 -10.14
CA GLU A 50 -13.27 -21.90 -8.77
C GLU A 50 -12.10 -21.82 -7.77
N GLU A 51 -11.13 -22.73 -7.89
CA GLU A 51 -9.91 -22.71 -7.08
C GLU A 51 -9.12 -21.40 -7.24
N LEU A 52 -8.97 -20.91 -8.48
CA LEU A 52 -8.30 -19.64 -8.75
C LEU A 52 -9.07 -18.45 -8.16
N ALA A 53 -10.41 -18.43 -8.30
CA ALA A 53 -11.23 -17.39 -7.69
C ALA A 53 -11.07 -17.36 -6.16
N ASN A 54 -11.09 -18.52 -5.51
CA ASN A 54 -10.90 -18.63 -4.07
C ASN A 54 -9.51 -18.15 -3.63
N ASN A 55 -8.47 -18.50 -4.40
CA ASN A 55 -7.10 -18.05 -4.13
C ASN A 55 -6.98 -16.52 -4.24
N ILE A 56 -7.61 -15.90 -5.26
CA ILE A 56 -7.61 -14.44 -5.43
C ILE A 56 -8.31 -13.76 -4.25
N ILE A 57 -9.47 -14.27 -3.83
CA ILE A 57 -10.22 -13.71 -2.69
C ILE A 57 -9.40 -13.75 -1.41
N GLU A 58 -8.73 -14.87 -1.14
CA GLU A 58 -7.92 -15.00 0.06
C GLU A 58 -6.65 -14.13 -0.01
N ALA A 59 -6.00 -14.07 -1.17
CA ALA A 59 -4.87 -13.17 -1.39
C ALA A 59 -5.26 -11.70 -1.18
N ASP A 60 -6.42 -11.27 -1.67
CA ASP A 60 -6.93 -9.91 -1.48
C ASP A 60 -7.21 -9.59 0.00
N ARG A 61 -7.72 -10.56 0.77
CA ARG A 61 -7.86 -10.40 2.22
C ARG A 61 -6.52 -10.19 2.90
N VAL A 62 -5.52 -11.00 2.55
CA VAL A 62 -4.16 -10.88 3.11
C VAL A 62 -3.54 -9.54 2.72
N ARG A 63 -3.66 -9.12 1.46
CA ARG A 63 -3.15 -7.82 0.98
C ARG A 63 -3.82 -6.66 1.72
N LEU A 64 -5.13 -6.73 1.95
CA LEU A 64 -5.86 -5.70 2.68
C LEU A 64 -5.37 -5.57 4.13
N GLU A 65 -5.16 -6.68 4.83
CA GLU A 65 -4.62 -6.64 6.19
C GLU A 65 -3.20 -6.08 6.23
N LYS A 66 -2.34 -6.45 5.27
CA LYS A 66 -1.00 -5.86 5.13
C LYS A 66 -1.09 -4.34 4.91
N MET A 67 -1.94 -3.88 3.99
CA MET A 67 -2.13 -2.44 3.72
C MET A 67 -2.63 -1.67 4.94
N LYS A 68 -3.57 -2.23 5.72
CA LYS A 68 -4.03 -1.61 6.98
C LYS A 68 -2.89 -1.42 7.98
N ASN A 69 -2.04 -2.45 8.14
CA ASN A 69 -0.88 -2.38 9.03
C ASN A 69 0.13 -1.32 8.56
N PHE A 70 0.37 -1.23 7.24
CA PHE A 70 1.20 -0.15 6.68
C PHE A 70 0.64 1.24 6.99
N MET A 71 -0.66 1.45 6.78
CA MET A 71 -1.30 2.73 7.08
C MET A 71 -1.21 3.11 8.56
N GLU A 72 -1.42 2.15 9.47
CA GLU A 72 -1.31 2.41 10.91
C GLU A 72 0.13 2.78 11.30
N ASN A 73 1.13 2.13 10.69
CA ASN A 73 2.53 2.49 10.90
C ASN A 73 2.84 3.91 10.41
N ILE A 74 2.38 4.28 9.21
CA ILE A 74 2.56 5.64 8.66
C ILE A 74 1.90 6.67 9.57
N LYS A 75 0.68 6.41 10.05
CA LYS A 75 -0.03 7.28 11.00
C LYS A 75 0.76 7.46 12.29
N ASN A 76 1.30 6.38 12.85
CA ASN A 76 2.11 6.43 14.07
C ASN A 76 3.40 7.24 13.86
N GLN A 77 4.08 7.05 12.74
CA GLN A 77 5.27 7.83 12.37
C GLN A 77 4.96 9.32 12.19
N ALA A 78 3.82 9.65 11.56
CA ALA A 78 3.38 11.03 11.40
C ALA A 78 3.08 11.70 12.75
N LEU A 79 2.44 10.99 13.68
CA LEU A 79 2.19 11.46 15.04
C LEU A 79 3.50 11.71 15.79
N GLN A 80 4.44 10.77 15.74
CA GLN A 80 5.78 10.92 16.36
C GLN A 80 6.55 12.11 15.77
N THR A 81 6.50 12.28 14.45
CA THR A 81 7.13 13.41 13.76
C THR A 81 6.55 14.74 14.22
N ARG A 82 5.21 14.84 14.32
CA ARG A 82 4.54 16.05 14.82
C ARG A 82 4.92 16.37 16.26
N THR A 83 4.97 15.36 17.13
CA THR A 83 5.40 15.53 18.53
C THR A 83 6.85 16.00 18.60
N SER A 84 7.74 15.44 17.77
CA SER A 84 9.15 15.83 17.70
C SER A 84 9.31 17.28 17.21
N GLN A 85 8.54 17.69 16.19
CA GLN A 85 8.49 19.07 15.73
C GLN A 85 8.01 20.04 16.82
N ALA A 86 6.98 19.66 17.59
CA ALA A 86 6.49 20.47 18.69
C ALA A 86 7.56 20.65 19.78
N ALA A 87 8.25 19.57 20.17
CA ALA A 87 9.33 19.61 21.13
C ALA A 87 10.47 20.54 20.67
N LEU A 88 10.93 20.42 19.42
CA LEU A 88 11.97 21.29 18.85
C LEU A 88 11.56 22.77 18.87
N LYS A 89 10.31 23.08 18.53
CA LYS A 89 9.79 24.47 18.63
C LYS A 89 9.81 24.98 20.07
N SER A 90 9.41 24.16 21.04
CA SER A 90 9.47 24.53 22.46
C SER A 90 10.90 24.81 22.92
N TYR A 91 11.88 24.00 22.49
CA TYR A 91 13.30 24.23 22.79
C TYR A 91 13.85 25.51 22.14
N SER A 92 13.47 25.80 20.89
CA SER A 92 13.85 27.04 20.20
C SER A 92 13.33 28.27 20.94
N ASN A 93 12.06 28.24 21.36
CA ASN A 93 11.44 29.35 22.09
C ASN A 93 12.07 29.56 23.47
N LEU A 94 12.50 28.49 24.15
CA LEU A 94 13.24 28.55 25.42
C LEU A 94 14.59 29.26 25.25
N GLN A 95 15.35 28.96 24.20
CA GLN A 95 16.64 29.62 23.93
C GLN A 95 16.49 31.11 23.62
N GLU A 96 15.47 31.51 22.85
CA GLU A 96 15.18 32.93 22.57
C GLU A 96 14.76 33.71 23.83
N GLY A 97 13.96 33.08 24.70
CA GLY A 97 13.54 33.67 25.97
C GLY A 97 14.71 33.98 26.91
N THR A 98 15.68 33.07 27.04
CA THR A 98 16.89 33.31 27.85
C THR A 98 17.77 34.44 27.33
N LYS A 99 17.88 34.64 26.01
CA LYS A 99 18.69 35.73 25.43
C LYS A 99 18.07 37.12 25.62
N LEU A 100 16.76 37.20 25.85
CA LEU A 100 16.05 38.45 26.11
C LEU A 100 16.16 38.88 27.59
N ASP A 101 16.27 37.92 28.51
CA ASP A 101 16.37 38.21 29.95
C ASP A 101 17.79 38.67 30.37
N GLU A 102 18.84 38.25 29.66
CA GLU A 102 20.22 38.69 29.92
C GLU A 102 20.53 40.14 29.47
N ARG A 103 19.57 40.86 28.85
CA ARG A 103 19.75 42.24 28.37
C ARG A 103 19.09 43.32 29.25
N LYS A 104 18.72 43.00 30.48
CA LYS A 104 18.25 43.98 31.49
C LYS A 104 19.22 44.09 32.64
#